data_AF-A0AAV9Q6A8-F1
#
_entry.id   AF-A0AAV9Q6A8-F1
#
_cell.length_a   1.000
_cell.length_b   1.000
_cell.length_c   1.000
_cell.angle_alpha   90.00
_cell.angle_beta   90.00
_cell.angle_gamma   90.00
#
_symmetry.space_group_name_H-M   'P 1'
#
loop_
_entity.id
_entity.type
_entity.pdbx_description
1 polymer ?
#
loop_
_entity_poly.entity_id
_entity_poly.type
_entity_poly.pdbx_seq_one_letter_code
_entity_poly.pdbx_strand_id
1 'polypeptide(L)'
;MSSTKGTWDTGEQIRDHKLACSIINLHGTEDAVFDDTNLDLLKRFTDDLSLGNRDGLLGEHGWIDESGSRPGEQAVRKNRSLSGLLIARYGTHEPALDDRDWELLSEWFGKGMPVGEHVER
;
A
#
# COMPACT_ATOMS: atom_id res chain seq x y z
N MET A 1 5.31 12.14 34.89
CA MET A 1 5.83 10.90 34.32
C MET A 1 5.71 11.05 32.81
N SER A 2 6.85 11.24 32.13
CA SER A 2 6.90 11.36 30.67
C SER A 2 6.96 9.97 30.07
N SER A 3 5.93 9.59 29.32
CA SER A 3 6.04 8.54 28.31
C SER A 3 5.91 9.20 26.95
N THR A 4 7.01 9.10 26.22
CA THR A 4 7.31 9.66 24.91
C THR A 4 6.24 9.31 23.86
N LYS A 5 5.74 10.34 23.16
CA LYS A 5 5.08 10.21 21.85
C LYS A 5 6.02 9.44 20.92
N GLY A 6 5.71 8.17 20.69
CA GLY A 6 6.38 7.38 19.67
C GLY A 6 6.07 8.00 18.31
N THR A 7 7.05 8.64 17.70
CA THR A 7 7.08 8.82 16.25
C THR A 7 7.14 7.42 15.66
N TRP A 8 5.98 6.85 15.34
CA TRP A 8 5.89 5.67 14.49
C TRP A 8 6.41 6.07 13.11
N ASP A 9 7.68 5.75 12.86
CA ASP A 9 8.29 5.94 11.55
C ASP A 9 7.63 4.93 10.60
N THR A 10 6.64 5.40 9.85
CA THR A 10 5.94 4.65 8.81
C THR A 10 6.94 3.97 7.85
N GLY A 11 8.16 4.51 7.70
CA GLY A 11 9.23 3.92 6.91
C GLY A 11 9.84 2.63 7.48
N GLU A 12 9.72 2.38 8.79
CA GLU A 12 10.15 1.12 9.41
C GLU A 12 9.10 0.02 9.24
N GLN A 13 7.81 0.35 9.34
CA GLN A 13 6.71 -0.59 9.09
C GLN A 13 6.63 -1.04 7.62
N ILE A 14 7.00 -0.18 6.67
CA ILE A 14 7.10 -0.52 5.24
C ILE A 14 8.23 -1.52 4.96
N ARG A 15 9.28 -1.56 5.80
CA ARG A 15 10.45 -2.46 5.58
C ARG A 15 10.30 -3.83 6.23
N ASP A 16 9.35 -3.99 7.14
CA ASP A 16 9.31 -5.11 8.09
C ASP A 16 8.02 -5.95 7.92
N HIS A 17 7.70 -6.37 6.69
CA HIS A 17 6.70 -7.42 6.35
C HIS A 17 5.34 -7.31 7.08
N LYS A 18 4.90 -6.09 7.40
CA LYS A 18 3.69 -5.85 8.20
C LYS A 18 2.73 -4.86 7.57
N LEU A 19 3.08 -4.25 6.44
CA LEU A 19 2.23 -3.21 5.87
C LEU A 19 0.87 -3.79 5.41
N ALA A 20 0.86 -4.93 4.70
CA ALA A 20 -0.39 -5.62 4.36
C ALA A 20 -1.21 -5.97 5.61
N CYS A 21 -0.56 -6.49 6.66
CA CYS A 21 -1.22 -6.79 7.93
C CYS A 21 -1.77 -5.53 8.62
N SER A 22 -1.05 -4.41 8.61
CA SER A 22 -1.51 -3.14 9.17
C SER A 22 -2.70 -2.58 8.41
N ILE A 23 -2.70 -2.68 7.08
CA ILE A 23 -3.84 -2.28 6.24
C ILE A 23 -5.08 -3.08 6.64
N ILE A 24 -4.93 -4.41 6.76
CA ILE A 24 -6.02 -5.33 7.10
C ILE A 24 -6.51 -5.09 8.54
N ASN A 25 -5.60 -5.04 9.51
CA ASN A 25 -5.95 -4.98 10.93
C ASN A 25 -6.49 -3.61 11.36
N LEU A 26 -6.13 -2.53 10.66
CA LEU A 26 -6.57 -1.17 11.01
C LEU A 26 -7.70 -0.67 10.09
N HIS A 27 -8.16 -1.47 9.13
CA HIS A 27 -9.26 -1.07 8.27
C HIS A 27 -10.53 -0.74 9.06
N GLY A 28 -11.12 0.43 8.78
CA GLY A 28 -12.35 0.89 9.43
C GLY A 28 -12.17 1.40 10.87
N THR A 29 -10.93 1.47 11.37
CA THR A 29 -10.61 2.11 12.66
C THR A 29 -10.13 3.55 12.44
N GLU A 30 -9.94 4.32 13.52
CA GLU A 30 -9.40 5.68 13.44
C GLU A 30 -7.95 5.74 12.94
N ASP A 31 -7.23 4.63 13.03
CA ASP A 31 -5.82 4.47 12.63
C ASP A 31 -5.66 3.82 11.25
N ALA A 32 -6.73 3.80 10.44
CA ALA A 32 -6.71 3.20 9.11
C ALA A 32 -5.57 3.79 8.27
N VAL A 33 -4.73 2.92 7.70
CA VAL A 33 -3.59 3.29 6.85
C VAL A 33 -4.06 3.90 5.52
N PHE A 34 -5.18 3.41 5.01
CA PHE A 34 -5.76 3.83 3.75
C PHE A 34 -7.21 4.25 3.91
N ASP A 35 -7.58 5.30 3.17
CA ASP A 35 -8.96 5.65 2.90
C ASP A 35 -9.55 4.76 1.79
N ASP A 36 -10.86 4.88 1.58
CA ASP A 36 -11.61 4.11 0.58
C ASP A 36 -11.02 4.26 -0.84
N THR A 37 -10.53 5.45 -1.20
CA THR A 37 -9.96 5.70 -2.54
C THR A 37 -8.67 4.92 -2.76
N ASN A 38 -7.79 4.86 -1.74
CA ASN A 38 -6.56 4.08 -1.81
C ASN A 38 -6.83 2.57 -1.76
N LEU A 39 -7.83 2.14 -0.98
CA LEU A 39 -8.26 0.74 -0.92
C LEU A 39 -8.85 0.28 -2.26
N ASP A 40 -9.69 1.10 -2.89
CA ASP A 40 -10.24 0.82 -4.22
C ASP A 40 -9.14 0.69 -5.27
N LEU A 41 -8.11 1.55 -5.21
CA LEU A 41 -6.99 1.46 -6.13
C LEU A 41 -6.18 0.17 -5.93
N LEU A 42 -5.89 -0.19 -4.69
CA LEU A 42 -5.20 -1.44 -4.37
C LEU A 42 -6.03 -2.65 -4.78
N LYS A 43 -7.34 -2.62 -4.58
CA LYS A 43 -8.26 -3.66 -5.00
C LYS A 43 -8.22 -3.87 -6.52
N ARG A 44 -8.35 -2.78 -7.30
CA ARG A 44 -8.23 -2.81 -8.77
C ARG A 44 -6.89 -3.42 -9.22
N PHE A 45 -5.82 -3.18 -8.47
CA PHE A 45 -4.53 -3.78 -8.76
C PHE A 45 -4.49 -5.26 -8.41
N THR A 46 -4.99 -5.67 -7.24
CA THR A 46 -5.01 -7.08 -6.82
C THR A 46 -5.96 -7.96 -7.60
N ASP A 47 -6.95 -7.38 -8.30
CA ASP A 47 -7.83 -8.11 -9.23
C ASP A 47 -7.06 -8.63 -10.47
N ASP A 48 -5.94 -7.98 -10.84
CA ASP A 48 -5.01 -8.44 -11.88
C ASP A 48 -3.57 -8.02 -11.54
N LEU A 49 -2.82 -8.88 -10.85
CA LEU A 49 -1.42 -8.66 -10.49
C LEU A 49 -0.48 -8.85 -11.70
N SER A 50 -0.58 -7.95 -12.67
CA SER A 50 0.26 -7.93 -13.86
C SER A 50 1.01 -6.61 -14.02
N LEU A 51 2.18 -6.65 -14.67
CA LEU A 51 2.93 -5.43 -15.00
C LEU A 51 2.13 -4.51 -15.95
N GLY A 52 1.29 -5.09 -16.80
CA GLY A 52 0.40 -4.32 -17.68
C GLY A 52 -0.65 -3.55 -16.89
N ASN A 53 -1.30 -4.18 -15.91
CA ASN A 53 -2.26 -3.49 -15.03
C ASN A 53 -1.56 -2.44 -14.17
N ARG A 54 -0.38 -2.75 -13.61
CA ARG A 54 0.46 -1.78 -12.90
C ARG A 54 0.69 -0.51 -13.73
N ASP A 55 1.23 -0.67 -14.93
CA ASP A 55 1.56 0.45 -15.80
C ASP A 55 0.30 1.21 -16.27
N GLY A 56 -0.80 0.49 -16.51
CA GLY A 56 -2.10 1.07 -16.83
C GLY A 56 -2.63 1.97 -15.71
N LEU A 57 -2.69 1.45 -14.47
CA LEU A 57 -3.15 2.20 -13.31
C LEU A 57 -2.27 3.42 -13.03
N LEU A 58 -0.95 3.28 -13.10
CA LEU A 58 -0.04 4.43 -12.93
C LEU A 58 -0.23 5.46 -14.06
N GLY A 59 -0.50 5.00 -15.29
CA GLY A 59 -0.79 5.85 -16.44
C GLY A 59 -2.07 6.66 -16.28
N GLU A 60 -3.16 6.03 -15.86
CA GLU A 60 -4.47 6.69 -15.61
C GLU A 60 -4.34 7.87 -14.64
N HIS A 61 -3.48 7.73 -13.63
CA HIS A 61 -3.25 8.76 -12.62
C HIS A 61 -2.09 9.72 -12.97
N GLY A 62 -1.42 9.52 -14.10
CA GLY A 62 -0.26 10.32 -14.52
C GLY A 62 0.96 10.17 -13.61
N TRP A 63 1.15 8.98 -13.03
CA TRP A 63 2.22 8.64 -12.09
C TRP A 63 3.34 7.79 -12.69
N ILE A 64 3.45 7.77 -14.02
CA ILE A 64 4.56 7.11 -14.70
C ILE A 64 5.87 7.82 -14.36
N ASP A 65 6.81 7.08 -13.77
CA ASP A 65 8.15 7.58 -13.48
C ASP A 65 9.01 7.62 -14.75
N GLU A 66 9.92 8.59 -14.80
CA GLU A 66 10.89 8.70 -15.89
C GLU A 66 11.97 7.61 -15.80
N SER A 67 12.63 7.32 -16.92
CA SER A 67 13.75 6.37 -16.93
C SER A 67 14.85 6.83 -15.98
N GLY A 68 15.16 5.99 -14.98
CA GLY A 68 16.17 6.28 -13.96
C GLY A 68 15.63 6.90 -12.67
N SER A 69 14.36 7.31 -12.64
CA SER A 69 13.67 7.67 -11.39
C SER A 69 13.38 6.43 -10.54
N ARG A 70 13.21 6.65 -9.24
CA ARG A 70 12.82 5.58 -8.32
C ARG A 70 11.34 5.24 -8.55
N PRO A 71 10.96 3.95 -8.64
CA PRO A 71 9.56 3.58 -8.82
C PRO A 71 8.65 4.12 -7.69
N GLY A 72 7.56 4.77 -8.10
CA GLY A 72 6.56 5.44 -7.29
C GLY A 72 6.87 6.89 -6.94
N GLU A 73 7.94 7.47 -7.48
CA GLU A 73 8.34 8.84 -7.17
C GLU A 73 7.28 9.86 -7.62
N GLN A 74 6.68 9.69 -8.79
CA GLN A 74 5.60 10.56 -9.28
C GLN A 74 4.31 10.42 -8.48
N ALA A 75 3.95 9.20 -8.06
CA ALA A 75 2.79 8.96 -7.19
C ALA A 75 2.91 9.71 -5.86
N VAL A 76 4.12 9.68 -5.26
CA VAL A 76 4.42 10.41 -4.02
C VAL A 76 4.47 11.93 -4.27
N ARG A 77 5.14 12.39 -5.33
CA ARG A 77 5.31 13.82 -5.60
C ARG A 77 4.00 14.53 -5.94
N LYS A 78 3.15 13.92 -6.78
CA LYS A 78 1.92 14.57 -7.26
C LYS A 78 0.77 14.47 -6.27
N ASN A 79 0.60 13.31 -5.66
CA ASN A 79 -0.60 13.01 -4.89
C ASN A 79 -0.32 12.50 -3.47
N ARG A 80 0.96 12.35 -3.08
CA ARG A 80 1.36 11.68 -1.83
C ARG A 80 0.73 10.30 -1.69
N SER A 81 0.52 9.61 -2.82
CA SER A 81 -0.20 8.33 -2.85
C SER A 81 0.72 7.19 -2.43
N LEU A 82 0.45 6.64 -1.24
CA LEU A 82 1.14 5.46 -0.76
C LEU A 82 0.70 4.21 -1.56
N SER A 83 -0.58 4.06 -1.90
CA SER A 83 -1.05 2.96 -2.76
C SER A 83 -0.37 2.97 -4.14
N GLY A 84 -0.23 4.14 -4.76
CA GLY A 84 0.52 4.32 -6.01
C GLY A 84 2.01 3.96 -5.87
N LEU A 85 2.63 4.27 -4.74
CA LEU A 85 4.00 3.84 -4.44
C LEU A 85 4.13 2.32 -4.33
N LEU A 86 3.17 1.66 -3.66
CA LEU A 86 3.16 0.19 -3.52
C LEU A 86 3.03 -0.48 -4.88
N ILE A 87 2.07 -0.03 -5.70
CA ILE A 87 1.83 -0.53 -7.05
C ILE A 87 3.06 -0.32 -7.94
N ALA A 88 3.65 0.87 -7.95
CA ALA A 88 4.81 1.18 -8.79
C ALA A 88 6.04 0.31 -8.49
N ARG A 89 6.19 -0.16 -7.25
CA ARG A 89 7.29 -1.03 -6.86
C ARG A 89 7.04 -2.51 -7.15
N TYR A 90 5.82 -2.91 -7.51
CA TYR A 90 5.52 -4.28 -7.88
C TYR A 90 6.38 -4.75 -9.07
N GLY A 91 6.99 -5.93 -8.93
CA GLY A 91 7.86 -6.52 -9.95
C GLY A 91 9.19 -5.79 -10.19
N THR A 92 9.58 -4.88 -9.29
CA THR A 92 10.89 -4.21 -9.33
C THR A 92 11.91 -4.94 -8.45
N HIS A 93 13.18 -4.52 -8.49
CA HIS A 93 14.22 -5.08 -7.61
C HIS A 93 14.12 -4.62 -6.14
N GLU A 94 13.27 -3.63 -5.84
CA GLU A 94 12.99 -3.14 -4.50
C GLU A 94 11.47 -3.13 -4.22
N PRO A 95 10.80 -4.31 -4.19
CA PRO A 95 9.37 -4.38 -3.94
C PRO A 95 9.03 -3.82 -2.54
N ALA A 96 7.89 -3.13 -2.43
CA ALA A 96 7.41 -2.61 -1.14
C ALA A 96 6.56 -3.63 -0.35
N LEU A 97 5.99 -4.60 -1.06
CA LEU A 97 5.25 -5.74 -0.53
C LEU A 97 5.73 -6.99 -1.28
N ASP A 98 5.90 -8.09 -0.56
CA ASP A 98 6.23 -9.37 -1.19
C ASP A 98 4.99 -10.04 -1.83
N ASP A 99 5.20 -11.14 -2.55
CA ASP A 99 4.10 -11.84 -3.24
C ASP A 99 3.02 -12.34 -2.25
N ARG A 100 3.42 -12.68 -1.02
CA ARG A 100 2.51 -13.17 0.01
C ARG A 100 1.66 -12.04 0.58
N ASP A 101 2.22 -10.84 0.75
CA ASP A 101 1.50 -9.64 1.14
C ASP A 101 0.43 -9.29 0.09
N TRP A 102 0.74 -9.41 -1.21
CA TRP A 102 -0.24 -9.20 -2.28
C TRP A 102 -1.35 -10.25 -2.28
N GLU A 103 -1.02 -11.52 -2.03
CA GLU A 103 -2.01 -12.60 -1.89
C GLU A 103 -2.95 -12.35 -0.70
N LEU A 104 -2.41 -11.95 0.45
CA LEU A 104 -3.19 -11.61 1.65
C LEU A 104 -4.15 -10.45 1.38
N LEU A 105 -3.69 -9.39 0.70
CA LEU A 105 -4.54 -8.27 0.32
C LEU A 105 -5.65 -8.70 -0.64
N SER A 106 -5.31 -9.49 -1.68
CA SER A 106 -6.28 -10.03 -2.64
C SER A 106 -7.37 -10.86 -1.96
N GLU A 107 -6.98 -11.78 -1.06
CA GLU A 107 -7.94 -12.56 -0.28
C GLU A 107 -8.84 -11.68 0.60
N TRP A 108 -8.25 -10.69 1.26
CA TRP A 108 -8.99 -9.80 2.15
C TRP A 108 -10.00 -8.92 1.39
N PHE A 109 -9.62 -8.41 0.22
CA PHE A 109 -10.54 -7.73 -0.69
C PHE A 109 -11.66 -8.68 -1.17
N GLY A 110 -11.33 -9.93 -1.49
CA GLY A 110 -12.29 -10.96 -1.89
C GLY A 110 -13.30 -11.32 -0.79
N LYS A 111 -12.91 -11.20 0.48
CA LYS A 111 -13.79 -11.40 1.66
C LYS A 111 -14.69 -10.18 1.96
N GLY A 112 -14.57 -9.10 1.20
CA GLY A 112 -15.37 -7.89 1.36
C GLY A 112 -14.83 -6.90 2.40
N MET A 113 -13.51 -6.94 2.68
CA MET A 113 -12.82 -6.02 3.62
C MET A 113 -13.49 -5.97 5.00
N PRO A 114 -13.48 -7.08 5.77
CA PRO A 114 -13.94 -7.04 7.16
C PRO A 114 -13.25 -5.92 7.94
N VAL A 115 -13.98 -5.28 8.85
CA VAL A 115 -13.43 -4.27 9.76
C VAL A 115 -12.35 -4.92 10.60
N GLY A 116 -11.19 -4.27 10.66
CA GLY A 116 -10.07 -4.72 11.46
C GLY A 116 -10.28 -4.44 12.95
N GLU A 117 -9.54 -5.16 13.79
CA GLU A 117 -9.49 -4.89 15.23
C GLU A 117 -8.17 -4.18 15.56
N HIS A 118 -8.23 -3.09 16.32
CA HIS A 118 -7.02 -2.46 16.85
C HIS A 118 -6.39 -3.43 17.86
N VAL A 119 -5.38 -4.18 17.41
CA VAL A 119 -4.64 -5.11 18.28
C VAL A 119 -3.59 -4.31 19.04
N GLU A 120 -3.97 -3.74 20.19
CA GLU A 120 -2.99 -3.23 21.15
C GLU A 120 -2.11 -4.41 21.61
N ARG A 121 -0.80 -4.32 21.39
CA ARG A 121 0.19 -5.26 21.92
C ARG A 121 0.81 -4.75 23.21
#